data_AF-A0A4Q5AN52-F1
#
_entry.id   AF-A0A4Q5AN52-F1
#
_cell.length_a   1.000
_cell.length_b   1.000
_cell.length_c   1.000
_cell.angle_alpha   90.00
_cell.angle_beta   90.00
_cell.angle_gamma   90.00
#
_symmetry.space_group_name_H-M   'P 1'
#
loop_
_entity.id
_entity.type
_entity.pdbx_description
1 polymer ?
#
loop_
_entity_poly.entity_id
_entity_poly.type
_entity_poly.pdbx_seq_one_letter_code
_entity_poly.pdbx_strand_id
1 'polypeptide(L)'
;MKTWLRDQDISYRRLAEMLGQSASSICLKVNGRVDWQADDLLRIYGLFGLSSDFVLGISSILETRAMHPAGSAFRSLDAGGGTS
;
A
#
# COMPACT_ATOMS: atom_id res chain seq x y z
N MET A 1 -7.36 -0.92 4.21
CA MET A 1 -8.19 -2.14 4.04
C MET A 1 -8.92 -2.62 5.31
N LYS A 2 -8.23 -2.97 6.41
CA LYS A 2 -8.87 -3.60 7.59
C LYS A 2 -10.00 -2.78 8.23
N THR A 3 -9.76 -1.49 8.45
CA THR A 3 -10.75 -0.56 9.00
C THR A 3 -11.97 -0.45 8.07
N TRP A 4 -11.71 -0.31 6.76
CA TRP A 4 -12.75 -0.22 5.75
C TRP A 4 -13.66 -1.45 5.73
N LEU A 5 -13.11 -2.67 5.86
CA LEU A 5 -13.92 -3.89 5.95
C LEU A 5 -14.86 -3.88 7.15
N ARG A 6 -14.39 -3.37 8.30
CA ARG A 6 -15.23 -3.23 9.50
C ARG A 6 -16.33 -2.19 9.30
N ASP A 7 -16.00 -1.05 8.68
CA ASP A 7 -16.96 0.03 8.47
C ASP A 7 -18.04 -0.35 7.43
N GLN A 8 -17.74 -1.28 6.53
CA GLN A 8 -18.69 -1.87 5.58
C GLN A 8 -19.40 -3.13 6.12
N ASP A 9 -19.12 -3.54 7.36
CA ASP A 9 -19.61 -4.79 7.97
C ASP A 9 -19.28 -6.06 7.15
N ILE A 10 -18.17 -6.03 6.40
CA ILE A 10 -17.72 -7.16 5.57
C ILE A 10 -16.78 -8.05 6.38
N SER A 11 -17.25 -9.25 6.71
CA SER A 11 -16.40 -10.28 7.31
C SER A 11 -15.36 -10.83 6.32
N TYR A 12 -14.23 -11.33 6.84
CA TYR A 12 -13.19 -11.93 6.00
C TYR A 12 -13.69 -13.15 5.23
N ARG A 13 -14.63 -13.92 5.81
CA ARG A 13 -15.27 -15.04 5.13
C ARG A 13 -16.08 -14.57 3.93
N ARG A 14 -16.85 -13.48 4.10
CA ARG A 14 -17.65 -12.92 3.02
C ARG A 14 -16.75 -12.39 1.89
N LEU A 15 -15.66 -11.70 2.24
CA LEU A 15 -14.67 -11.24 1.26
C LEU A 15 -14.04 -12.41 0.51
N ALA A 16 -13.74 -13.51 1.21
CA ALA A 16 -13.18 -14.71 0.62
C ALA A 16 -14.13 -15.36 -0.39
N GLU A 17 -15.43 -15.45 -0.07
CA GLU A 17 -16.46 -15.94 -1.00
C GLU A 17 -16.54 -15.07 -2.26
N MET A 18 -16.54 -13.74 -2.11
CA MET A 18 -16.59 -12.80 -3.24
C MET A 18 -15.35 -12.89 -4.15
N LEU A 19 -14.19 -13.17 -3.57
CA LEU A 19 -12.93 -13.31 -4.30
C LEU A 19 -12.66 -14.75 -4.75
N GLY A 20 -13.48 -15.73 -4.37
CA GLY A 20 -13.25 -17.15 -4.67
C GLY A 20 -12.00 -17.71 -3.99
N GLN A 21 -11.66 -17.22 -2.80
CA GLN A 21 -10.47 -17.58 -2.03
C GLN A 21 -10.84 -18.19 -0.68
N SER A 22 -9.86 -18.77 0.02
CA SER A 22 -10.06 -19.23 1.39
C SER A 22 -9.99 -18.08 2.38
N ALA A 23 -10.77 -18.17 3.47
CA ALA A 23 -10.75 -17.16 4.53
C ALA A 23 -9.36 -16.99 5.16
N SER A 24 -8.57 -18.06 5.23
CA SER A 24 -7.18 -18.02 5.70
C SER A 24 -6.28 -17.20 4.77
N SER A 25 -6.44 -17.33 3.45
CA SER A 25 -5.69 -16.54 2.48
C SER A 25 -6.02 -15.05 2.60
N ILE A 26 -7.31 -14.70 2.69
CA ILE A 26 -7.74 -13.32 2.93
C ILE A 26 -7.21 -12.77 4.26
N CYS A 27 -7.25 -13.56 5.32
CA CYS A 27 -6.72 -13.15 6.62
C CYS A 27 -5.22 -12.81 6.54
N LEU A 28 -4.42 -13.63 5.85
CA LEU A 28 -2.99 -13.35 5.65
C LEU A 28 -2.78 -12.07 4.84
N LYS A 29 -3.55 -11.86 3.76
CA LYS A 29 -3.44 -10.66 2.92
C LYS A 29 -3.84 -9.38 3.63
N VAL A 30 -4.99 -9.38 4.31
CA VAL A 30 -5.49 -8.20 5.05
C VAL A 30 -4.55 -7.82 6.20
N ASN A 31 -3.85 -8.78 6.80
CA ASN A 31 -2.85 -8.52 7.84
C ASN A 31 -1.42 -8.31 7.29
N GLY A 32 -1.24 -8.22 5.97
CA GLY A 32 0.06 -7.95 5.34
C GLY A 32 1.09 -9.07 5.48
N ARG A 33 0.65 -10.31 5.73
CA ARG A 33 1.53 -11.50 5.78
C ARG A 33 1.83 -12.05 4.39
N VAL A 34 0.93 -11.81 3.43
CA VAL A 34 1.02 -12.21 2.03
C VAL A 34 0.57 -11.03 1.18
N ASP A 35 1.23 -10.80 0.06
CA ASP A 35 0.87 -9.70 -0.83
C ASP A 35 -0.43 -9.99 -1.60
N TRP A 36 -1.18 -8.92 -1.86
CA TRP A 36 -2.30 -8.95 -2.78
C TRP A 36 -1.81 -9.20 -4.21
N GLN A 37 -2.43 -10.14 -4.90
CA GLN A 37 -2.11 -10.44 -6.29
C GLN A 37 -2.82 -9.46 -7.22
N ALA A 38 -2.29 -9.26 -8.42
CA ALA A 38 -2.89 -8.34 -9.40
C ALA A 38 -4.36 -8.67 -9.70
N ASP A 39 -4.71 -9.95 -9.81
CA ASP A 39 -6.10 -10.39 -10.02
C ASP A 39 -7.01 -10.04 -8.84
N ASP A 40 -6.50 -10.11 -7.60
CA ASP A 40 -7.27 -9.70 -6.41
C ASP A 40 -7.57 -8.20 -6.47
N LEU A 41 -6.58 -7.39 -6.83
CA LEU A 41 -6.71 -5.93 -6.92
C LEU A 41 -7.73 -5.53 -7.99
N LEU A 42 -7.71 -6.18 -9.15
CA LEU A 42 -8.69 -5.97 -10.21
C LEU A 42 -10.11 -6.34 -9.76
N ARG A 43 -10.27 -7.48 -9.06
CA ARG A 43 -11.58 -7.88 -8.52
C ARG A 43 -12.09 -6.93 -7.46
N ILE A 44 -11.22 -6.48 -6.55
CA ILE A 44 -11.58 -5.53 -5.49
C ILE A 44 -11.99 -4.19 -6.10
N TYR A 45 -11.29 -3.73 -7.14
CA TYR A 45 -11.69 -2.55 -7.89
C TYR A 45 -13.06 -2.74 -8.56
N GLY A 46 -13.29 -3.88 -9.21
CA GLY A 46 -14.58 -4.18 -9.85
C GLY A 46 -15.76 -4.31 -8.88
N LEU A 47 -15.52 -4.87 -7.68
CA LEU A 47 -16.57 -5.11 -6.68
C LEU A 47 -16.87 -3.88 -5.83
N PHE A 48 -15.85 -3.09 -5.47
CA PHE A 48 -15.96 -2.04 -4.45
C PHE A 48 -15.46 -0.67 -4.92
N GLY A 49 -14.89 -0.56 -6.12
CA GLY A 49 -14.30 0.68 -6.63
C GLY A 49 -13.04 1.13 -5.89
N LEU A 50 -12.41 0.25 -5.11
CA LEU A 50 -11.22 0.59 -4.33
C LEU A 50 -9.96 0.53 -5.20
N SER A 51 -9.14 1.58 -5.15
CA SER A 51 -7.86 1.61 -5.84
C SER A 51 -6.84 0.68 -5.19
N SER A 52 -5.89 0.19 -5.99
CA SER A 52 -4.79 -0.64 -5.51
C SER A 52 -3.98 0.03 -4.41
N ASP A 53 -3.71 1.34 -4.52
CA ASP A 53 -3.00 2.11 -3.49
C ASP A 53 -3.69 2.05 -2.12
N PHE A 54 -5.02 2.12 -2.11
CA PHE A 54 -5.81 2.02 -0.89
C PHE A 54 -5.77 0.61 -0.28
N VAL A 55 -5.87 -0.43 -1.12
CA VAL A 55 -5.83 -1.83 -0.69
C VAL A 55 -4.46 -2.18 -0.11
N LEU A 56 -3.40 -1.75 -0.78
CA LEU A 56 -2.01 -1.96 -0.38
C LEU A 56 -1.55 -1.03 0.75
N GLY A 57 -2.30 0.03 1.05
CA GLY A 57 -1.94 1.00 2.09
C GLY A 57 -0.73 1.88 1.71
N ILE A 58 -0.42 2.02 0.41
CA ILE A 58 0.73 2.78 -0.10
C ILE A 58 0.66 4.25 0.30
N SER A 59 -0.55 4.82 0.39
CA SER A 59 -0.79 6.21 0.80
C SER A 59 -0.18 6.52 2.18
N SER A 60 -0.22 5.59 3.12
CA SER A 60 0.37 5.74 4.47
C SER A 60 1.90 5.57 4.47
N ILE A 61 2.43 4.74 3.57
CA ILE A 61 3.87 4.48 3.44
C ILE A 61 4.59 5.69 2.84
N LEU A 62 3.97 6.37 1.86
CA LEU A 62 4.54 7.58 1.26
C LEU A 62 4.59 8.75 2.25
N GLU A 63 3.56 8.94 3.08
CA GLU A 63 3.58 9.94 4.17
C GLU A 63 4.70 9.67 5.19
N THR A 64 4.90 8.40 5.58
CA THR A 64 5.93 8.02 6.55
C THR A 64 7.35 8.16 5.98
N ARG A 65 7.55 7.87 4.69
CA ARG A 65 8.85 8.03 4.01
C ARG A 65 9.17 9.49 3.68
N ALA A 66 8.16 10.32 3.36
CA ALA A 66 8.36 11.75 3.14
C ALA A 66 8.76 12.50 4.42
N MET A 67 8.37 12.00 5.61
CA MET A 67 8.76 12.58 6.91
C MET A 67 10.18 12.22 7.37
N HIS A 68 10.90 11.34 6.66
CA HIS A 68 12.33 11.08 6.89
C HIS A 68 13.12 11.26 5.58
N PRO A 69 13.51 12.49 5.22
CA PRO A 69 14.51 12.68 4.18
C PRO A 69 15.84 12.14 4.70
N ALA A 70 16.17 10.90 4.32
CA ALA A 70 17.53 10.42 4.39
C ALA A 70 18.38 11.33 3.49
N GLY A 71 19.24 12.13 4.11
CA GLY A 71 20.36 12.78 3.44
C GLY A 71 20.03 14.12 2.79
N SER A 72 19.82 15.15 3.62
CA SER A 72 20.39 16.46 3.31
C SER A 72 21.92 16.33 3.25
N ALA A 73 22.43 15.96 2.08
CA ALA A 73 23.84 16.06 1.74
C ALA A 73 24.00 16.35 0.25
N PHE A 74 23.24 17.32 -0.28
CA PHE A 74 23.72 18.05 -1.45
C PHE A 74 24.84 18.97 -0.95
N ARG A 75 26.06 18.46 -0.99
CA ARG A 75 27.27 19.25 -0.76
C ARG A 75 27.34 20.29 -1.87
N SER A 76 26.77 21.45 -1.59
CA SER A 76 27.13 22.70 -2.24
C SER A 76 28.58 22.96 -1.86
N LEU A 77 29.52 22.72 -2.77
CA LEU A 77 30.80 23.43 -2.73
C LEU A 77 31.01 24.10 -4.08
N ASP A 78 31.04 25.41 -3.96
CA ASP A 78 31.13 26.45 -4.95
C ASP A 78 32.30 26.26 -5.93
N ALA A 79 32.04 26.69 -7.16
CA ALA A 79 33.04 26.90 -8.18
C ALA A 79 33.77 28.22 -7.93
N GLY A 80 35.07 28.15 -7.66
CA GLY A 80 36.01 29.25 -7.79
C GLY A 80 37.40 28.62 -7.80
N GLY A 81 38.32 28.89 -8.72
CA GLY A 81 38.64 30.08 -9.50
C GLY A 81 40.16 29.93 -9.73
N GLY A 82 40.66 30.28 -10.90
CA GLY A 82 41.97 29.85 -11.41
C GLY A 82 43.22 30.44 -10.75
N THR A 83 44.27 30.51 -11.59
CA THR A 83 45.67 30.92 -11.36
C THR A 83 46.54 29.76 -10.84
N SER A 84 47.68 29.39 -11.41
CA SER A 84 48.46 29.84 -12.59
C SER A 84 49.27 28.66 -13.12
#